data_AF-A0A9X1YPT0-F1
#
_entry.id   AF-A0A9X1YPT0-F1
#
_cell.length_a   1.000
_cell.length_b   1.000
_cell.length_c   1.000
_cell.angle_alpha   90.00
_cell.angle_beta   90.00
_cell.angle_gamma   90.00
#
_symmetry.space_group_name_H-M   'P 1'
#
loop_
_entity.id
_entity.type
_entity.pdbx_description
1 polymer ?
#
loop_
_entity_poly.entity_id
_entity_poly.type
_entity_poly.pdbx_seq_one_letter_code
_entity_poly.pdbx_strand_id
1 'polypeptide(L)'
;MTKKRTRASQRRQAQASTTWTAAEVGLDPQRYDAMLRSVFDHPVPREQHLEWCWDADHLPFEASSLEWTRFQAVLFGNAGSHLAAFDDEQVGMGLGYLMDNGRSDVPYAAIDPSVPIDEAMRMMRAMPGLWRDCFGPRLANVRARIGSGAGGRLGTTCYMWFDVWPTFYLARELPEWRDAMSALLLELLGMPWRAVQVSALHGIGHSLRHLDGQKAMAVAIDALLSGLDPSDDELRAYALAARLGLVQ
;
A
#
# COMPACT_ATOMS: atom_id res chain seq x y z
N MET A 1 -5.70 -30.96 31.21
CA MET A 1 -4.59 -30.44 30.39
C MET A 1 -5.12 -29.37 29.45
N THR A 2 -5.11 -28.11 29.89
CA THR A 2 -5.69 -26.97 29.16
C THR A 2 -4.61 -26.35 28.28
N LYS A 3 -4.74 -26.47 26.95
CA LYS A 3 -3.76 -26.00 25.97
C LYS A 3 -3.65 -24.46 26.01
N LYS A 4 -2.48 -23.94 26.39
CA LYS A 4 -2.09 -22.54 26.21
C LYS A 4 -2.09 -22.20 24.72
N ARG A 5 -3.15 -21.53 24.22
CA ARG A 5 -3.09 -20.81 22.94
C ARG A 5 -2.04 -19.71 23.08
N THR A 6 -1.03 -19.72 22.23
CA THR A 6 0.03 -18.71 22.19
C THR A 6 -0.55 -17.36 21.77
N ARG A 7 -0.15 -16.29 22.48
CA ARG A 7 -0.53 -14.88 22.23
C ARG A 7 -0.40 -14.46 20.74
N ALA A 8 0.52 -15.08 20.00
CA ALA A 8 0.71 -14.86 18.57
C ALA A 8 -0.46 -15.34 17.70
N SER A 9 -1.09 -16.49 18.02
CA SER A 9 -2.28 -16.97 17.30
C SER A 9 -3.52 -16.12 17.57
N GLN A 10 -3.60 -15.56 18.79
CA GLN A 10 -4.67 -14.64 19.18
C GLN A 10 -4.51 -13.26 18.50
N ARG A 11 -3.28 -12.76 18.33
CA ARG A 11 -2.99 -11.54 17.54
C ARG A 11 -3.29 -11.73 16.05
N ARG A 12 -2.89 -12.85 15.45
CA ARG A 12 -3.23 -13.20 14.06
C ARG A 12 -4.73 -13.37 13.83
N GLN A 13 -5.47 -13.93 14.79
CA GLN A 13 -6.94 -14.02 14.71
C GLN A 13 -7.65 -12.70 14.97
N ALA A 14 -7.10 -11.81 15.81
CA ALA A 14 -7.65 -10.47 16.01
C ALA A 14 -7.42 -9.55 14.80
N GLN A 15 -6.34 -9.75 14.03
CA GLN A 15 -6.12 -9.07 12.74
C GLN A 15 -7.00 -9.63 11.61
N ALA A 16 -7.57 -10.83 11.77
CA ALA A 16 -8.41 -11.48 10.76
C ALA A 16 -9.91 -11.15 10.89
N SER A 17 -10.32 -10.29 11.85
CA SER A 17 -11.73 -10.00 12.12
C SER A 17 -12.08 -8.52 12.07
N THR A 18 -11.24 -7.66 11.48
CA THR A 18 -11.70 -6.31 11.16
C THR A 18 -12.46 -6.40 9.85
N THR A 19 -13.78 -6.42 9.93
CA THR A 19 -14.60 -6.19 8.74
C THR A 19 -14.40 -4.73 8.34
N TRP A 20 -14.11 -4.51 7.06
CA TRP A 20 -13.87 -3.18 6.51
C TRP A 20 -15.05 -2.81 5.63
N THR A 21 -16.25 -2.60 6.17
CA THR A 21 -17.41 -2.24 5.32
C THR A 21 -17.61 -0.74 5.23
N ALA A 22 -18.20 -0.28 4.12
CA ALA A 22 -18.61 1.12 3.95
C ALA A 22 -19.51 1.60 5.10
N ALA A 23 -20.49 0.79 5.50
CA ALA A 23 -21.41 1.12 6.58
C ALA A 23 -20.71 1.30 7.94
N GLU A 24 -19.72 0.46 8.26
CA GLU A 24 -18.96 0.55 9.53
C GLU A 24 -18.11 1.81 9.63
N VAL A 25 -17.66 2.35 8.50
CA VAL A 25 -16.93 3.62 8.45
C VAL A 25 -17.86 4.82 8.19
N GLY A 26 -19.17 4.64 8.24
CA GLY A 26 -20.15 5.72 8.06
C GLY A 26 -20.25 6.24 6.62
N LEU A 27 -19.96 5.39 5.64
CA LEU A 27 -20.17 5.66 4.22
C LEU A 27 -21.44 4.96 3.72
N ASP A 28 -22.13 5.61 2.80
CA ASP A 28 -23.17 4.97 1.99
C ASP A 28 -22.52 3.94 1.04
N PRO A 29 -22.91 2.66 1.07
CA PRO A 29 -22.40 1.65 0.13
C PRO A 29 -22.55 2.06 -1.35
N GLN A 30 -23.64 2.73 -1.73
CA GLN A 30 -23.82 3.16 -3.13
C GLN A 30 -22.82 4.23 -3.53
N ARG A 31 -22.46 5.10 -2.60
CA ARG A 31 -21.44 6.15 -2.79
C ARG A 31 -20.05 5.55 -2.87
N TYR A 32 -19.76 4.51 -2.08
CA TYR A 32 -18.52 3.73 -2.20
C TYR A 32 -18.41 3.05 -3.57
N ASP A 33 -19.47 2.40 -4.03
CA ASP A 33 -19.50 1.75 -5.35
C ASP A 33 -19.34 2.74 -6.50
N ALA A 34 -19.93 3.95 -6.36
CA ALA A 34 -19.75 5.02 -7.32
C ALA A 34 -18.29 5.50 -7.38
N MET A 35 -17.63 5.65 -6.22
CA MET A 35 -16.20 5.99 -6.14
C MET A 35 -15.32 4.90 -6.77
N LEU A 36 -15.61 3.62 -6.51
CA LEU A 36 -14.85 2.53 -7.13
C LEU A 36 -14.91 2.60 -8.66
N ARG A 37 -16.11 2.77 -9.23
CA ARG A 37 -16.26 2.92 -10.69
C ARG A 37 -15.57 4.18 -11.20
N SER A 38 -15.69 5.30 -10.51
CA SER A 38 -15.08 6.55 -10.95
C SER A 38 -13.55 6.54 -10.92
N VAL A 39 -12.93 5.64 -10.15
CA VAL A 39 -11.46 5.52 -10.06
C VAL A 39 -10.91 4.40 -10.94
N PHE A 40 -11.62 3.27 -11.06
CA PHE A 40 -11.08 2.05 -11.68
C PHE A 40 -11.75 1.66 -13.01
N ASP A 41 -12.99 2.09 -13.26
CA ASP A 41 -13.77 1.68 -14.45
C ASP A 41 -13.55 2.63 -15.63
N HIS A 42 -12.29 2.71 -16.07
CA HIS A 42 -11.88 3.54 -17.21
C HIS A 42 -11.15 2.71 -18.27
N PRO A 43 -11.27 3.08 -19.56
CA PRO A 43 -10.41 2.54 -20.60
C PRO A 43 -8.94 2.85 -20.30
N VAL A 44 -8.05 1.88 -20.50
CA VAL A 44 -6.61 2.07 -20.34
C VAL A 44 -6.01 2.57 -21.66
N PRO A 45 -5.45 3.79 -21.72
CA PRO A 45 -4.75 4.26 -22.91
C PRO A 45 -3.44 3.52 -23.10
N ARG A 46 -3.01 3.35 -24.36
CA ARG A 46 -1.71 2.75 -24.69
C ARG A 46 -0.54 3.56 -24.14
N GLU A 47 -0.67 4.88 -24.10
CA GLU A 47 0.38 5.78 -23.63
C GLU A 47 0.14 6.20 -22.19
N GLN A 48 1.19 6.16 -21.38
CA GLN A 48 1.07 6.40 -19.94
C GLN A 48 0.76 7.83 -19.54
N HIS A 49 0.86 8.81 -20.44
CA HIS A 49 0.60 10.23 -20.18
C HIS A 49 -0.79 10.69 -20.66
N LEU A 50 -1.63 9.73 -21.05
CA LEU A 50 -3.00 9.95 -21.52
C LEU A 50 -4.04 9.33 -20.58
N GLU A 51 -3.67 9.05 -19.33
CA GLU A 51 -4.61 8.50 -18.33
C GLU A 51 -5.81 9.43 -18.13
N TRP A 52 -6.95 8.85 -17.77
CA TRP A 52 -8.22 9.55 -17.60
C TRP A 52 -8.14 10.71 -16.60
N CYS A 53 -7.25 10.65 -15.61
CA CYS A 53 -7.11 11.71 -14.61
C CYS A 53 -6.50 13.01 -15.16
N TRP A 54 -5.90 12.98 -16.35
CA TRP A 54 -5.39 14.17 -17.03
C TRP A 54 -6.28 14.62 -18.19
N ASP A 55 -7.40 13.92 -18.43
CA ASP A 55 -8.38 14.35 -19.40
C ASP A 55 -9.08 15.62 -18.90
N ALA A 56 -9.04 16.68 -19.70
CA ALA A 56 -9.61 17.97 -19.35
C ALA A 56 -11.14 17.92 -19.18
N ASP A 57 -11.79 16.94 -19.81
CA ASP A 57 -13.24 16.75 -19.73
C ASP A 57 -13.65 15.82 -18.57
N HIS A 58 -12.69 15.24 -17.85
CA HIS A 58 -12.98 14.37 -16.71
C HIS A 58 -13.43 15.19 -15.49
N LEU A 59 -14.63 14.90 -15.00
CA LEU A 59 -15.14 15.47 -13.76
C LEU A 59 -14.65 14.64 -12.57
N PRO A 60 -13.87 15.23 -11.64
CA PRO A 60 -13.35 14.49 -10.49
C PRO A 60 -14.50 14.03 -9.58
N PHE A 61 -14.29 12.91 -8.90
CA PHE A 61 -15.23 12.45 -7.89
C PHE A 61 -15.16 13.36 -6.66
N GLU A 62 -16.22 14.12 -6.43
CA GLU A 62 -16.32 15.06 -5.30
C GLU A 62 -16.53 14.33 -3.98
N ALA A 63 -15.51 14.38 -3.12
CA ALA A 63 -15.54 13.85 -1.76
C ALA A 63 -14.59 14.61 -0.84
N SER A 64 -14.96 14.71 0.44
CA SER A 64 -14.13 15.31 1.48
C SER A 64 -12.89 14.45 1.81
N SER A 65 -11.88 15.05 2.42
CA SER A 65 -10.68 14.33 2.91
C SER A 65 -11.03 13.17 3.85
N LEU A 66 -12.07 13.34 4.67
CA LEU A 66 -12.57 12.27 5.54
C LEU A 66 -13.21 11.13 4.74
N GLU A 67 -14.01 11.43 3.73
CA GLU A 67 -14.60 10.41 2.86
C GLU A 67 -13.51 9.67 2.09
N TRP A 68 -12.53 10.36 1.50
CA TRP A 68 -11.40 9.72 0.81
C TRP A 68 -10.59 8.82 1.74
N THR A 69 -10.36 9.23 2.98
CA THR A 69 -9.68 8.39 3.99
C THR A 69 -10.48 7.12 4.29
N ARG A 70 -11.80 7.23 4.41
CA ARG A 70 -12.69 6.09 4.65
C ARG A 70 -12.83 5.17 3.43
N PHE A 71 -12.89 5.74 2.22
CA PHE A 71 -12.86 5.00 0.96
C PHE A 71 -11.59 4.16 0.85
N GLN A 72 -10.44 4.76 1.13
CA GLN A 72 -9.16 4.05 1.15
C GLN A 72 -9.12 2.94 2.21
N ALA A 73 -9.63 3.18 3.42
CA ALA A 73 -9.71 2.15 4.45
C ALA A 73 -10.53 0.93 4.00
N VAL A 74 -11.71 1.16 3.43
CA VAL A 74 -12.60 0.09 2.92
C VAL A 74 -11.97 -0.61 1.71
N LEU A 75 -11.40 0.15 0.78
CA LEU A 75 -10.73 -0.40 -0.40
C LEU A 75 -9.54 -1.28 -0.02
N PHE A 76 -8.61 -0.77 0.78
CA PHE A 76 -7.39 -1.51 1.14
C PHE A 76 -7.73 -2.76 1.95
N GLY A 77 -8.72 -2.67 2.84
CA GLY A 77 -9.18 -3.79 3.65
C GLY A 77 -9.86 -4.92 2.87
N ASN A 78 -10.35 -4.67 1.65
CA ASN A 78 -11.04 -5.65 0.81
C ASN A 78 -10.51 -5.65 -0.64
N ALA A 79 -9.25 -5.28 -0.85
CA ALA A 79 -8.71 -5.00 -2.17
C ALA A 79 -8.85 -6.21 -3.12
N GLY A 80 -8.64 -7.43 -2.60
CA GLY A 80 -8.75 -8.65 -3.40
C GLY A 80 -10.14 -8.88 -4.00
N SER A 81 -11.22 -8.58 -3.27
CA SER A 81 -12.59 -8.73 -3.78
C SER A 81 -13.06 -7.51 -4.57
N HIS A 82 -12.76 -6.30 -4.11
CA HIS A 82 -13.30 -5.09 -4.72
C HIS A 82 -12.59 -4.73 -6.04
N LEU A 83 -11.33 -5.15 -6.20
CA LEU A 83 -10.59 -4.91 -7.44
C LEU A 83 -10.66 -6.09 -8.42
N ALA A 84 -11.26 -7.22 -8.04
CA ALA A 84 -11.27 -8.46 -8.84
C ALA A 84 -11.84 -8.30 -10.26
N ALA A 85 -12.76 -7.37 -10.46
CA ALA A 85 -13.39 -7.13 -11.75
C ALA A 85 -12.52 -6.33 -12.73
N PHE A 86 -11.47 -5.65 -12.24
CA PHE A 86 -10.60 -4.79 -13.04
C PHE A 86 -9.28 -5.51 -13.37
N ASP A 87 -8.80 -5.30 -14.58
CA ASP A 87 -7.49 -5.82 -14.99
C ASP A 87 -6.34 -5.08 -14.30
N ASP A 88 -5.12 -5.61 -14.40
CA ASP A 88 -3.96 -5.05 -13.72
C ASP A 88 -3.61 -3.63 -14.18
N GLU A 89 -3.92 -3.28 -15.44
CA GLU A 89 -3.65 -1.94 -15.95
C GLU A 89 -4.65 -0.91 -15.40
N GLN A 90 -5.93 -1.26 -15.35
CA GLN A 90 -6.98 -0.47 -14.70
C GLN A 90 -6.70 -0.28 -13.21
N VAL A 91 -6.33 -1.36 -12.51
CA VAL A 91 -5.98 -1.29 -11.08
C VAL A 91 -4.75 -0.44 -10.86
N GLY A 92 -3.69 -0.63 -11.65
CA GLY A 92 -2.47 0.16 -11.54
C GLY A 92 -2.70 1.65 -11.75
N MET A 93 -3.52 2.01 -12.74
CA MET A 93 -3.92 3.39 -13.03
C MET A 93 -4.76 4.00 -11.90
N GLY A 94 -5.80 3.31 -11.45
CA GLY A 94 -6.67 3.81 -10.37
C GLY A 94 -5.94 3.92 -9.03
N LEU A 95 -5.08 2.96 -8.68
CA LEU A 95 -4.24 3.06 -7.49
C LEU A 95 -3.21 4.19 -7.62
N GLY A 96 -2.67 4.42 -8.82
CA GLY A 96 -1.83 5.58 -9.12
C GLY A 96 -2.54 6.90 -8.79
N TYR A 97 -3.80 7.05 -9.19
CA TYR A 97 -4.61 8.24 -8.85
C TYR A 97 -4.75 8.45 -7.33
N LEU A 98 -4.90 7.37 -6.55
CA LEU A 98 -5.06 7.45 -5.08
C LEU A 98 -3.76 7.78 -4.34
N MET A 99 -2.60 7.56 -4.95
CA MET A 99 -1.32 7.57 -4.25
C MET A 99 -0.33 8.63 -4.77
N ASP A 100 -0.39 9.00 -6.05
CA ASP A 100 0.52 9.93 -6.71
C ASP A 100 -0.04 11.36 -6.71
N ASN A 101 0.65 12.27 -6.01
CA ASN A 101 0.26 13.68 -5.91
C ASN A 101 0.46 14.47 -7.22
N GLY A 102 1.12 13.89 -8.22
CA GLY A 102 1.12 14.39 -9.59
C GLY A 102 -0.16 14.09 -10.38
N ARG A 103 -1.05 13.24 -9.84
CA ARG A 103 -2.30 12.81 -10.49
C ARG A 103 -3.56 13.30 -9.79
N SER A 104 -3.53 13.47 -8.46
CA SER A 104 -4.66 13.99 -7.69
C SER A 104 -4.24 14.52 -6.32
N ASP A 105 -5.19 15.16 -5.63
CA ASP A 105 -5.02 15.58 -4.23
C ASP A 105 -5.45 14.51 -3.20
N VAL A 106 -6.02 13.38 -3.66
CA VAL A 106 -6.43 12.26 -2.78
C VAL A 106 -5.31 11.75 -1.87
N PRO A 107 -4.03 11.68 -2.30
CA PRO A 107 -2.93 11.22 -1.43
C PRO A 107 -2.70 12.06 -0.17
N TYR A 108 -3.21 13.30 -0.13
CA TYR A 108 -3.13 14.19 1.04
C TYR A 108 -4.30 14.02 2.01
N ALA A 109 -5.37 13.31 1.61
CA ALA A 109 -6.62 13.25 2.38
C ALA A 109 -6.42 12.80 3.83
N ALA A 110 -5.61 11.77 4.08
CA ALA A 110 -5.45 11.20 5.41
C ALA A 110 -4.64 12.08 6.39
N ILE A 111 -3.92 13.08 5.88
CA ILE A 111 -3.13 14.03 6.69
C ILE A 111 -3.78 15.42 6.74
N ASP A 112 -4.94 15.58 6.12
CA ASP A 112 -5.71 16.81 6.18
C ASP A 112 -6.17 17.10 7.62
N PRO A 113 -6.06 18.35 8.12
CA PRO A 113 -6.46 18.70 9.49
C PRO A 113 -7.92 18.41 9.84
N SER A 114 -8.80 18.28 8.84
CA SER A 114 -10.22 17.91 9.03
C SER A 114 -10.44 16.42 9.31
N VAL A 115 -9.42 15.57 9.09
CA VAL A 115 -9.52 14.12 9.31
C VAL A 115 -9.09 13.77 10.73
N PRO A 116 -9.95 13.14 11.55
CA PRO A 116 -9.55 12.64 12.86
C PRO A 116 -8.44 11.60 12.74
N ILE A 117 -7.42 11.70 13.60
CA ILE A 117 -6.27 10.79 13.58
C ILE A 117 -6.68 9.30 13.66
N ASP A 118 -7.75 8.98 14.38
CA ASP A 118 -8.26 7.61 14.47
C ASP A 118 -8.75 7.04 13.13
N GLU A 119 -9.29 7.89 12.24
CA GLU A 119 -9.72 7.50 10.90
C GLU A 119 -8.51 7.32 9.98
N ALA A 120 -7.51 8.19 10.07
CA ALA A 120 -6.25 8.01 9.36
C ALA A 120 -5.53 6.71 9.79
N MET A 121 -5.46 6.45 11.10
CA MET A 121 -4.87 5.22 11.63
C MET A 121 -5.70 3.98 11.31
N ARG A 122 -7.02 4.14 11.13
CA ARG A 122 -7.89 3.08 10.63
C ARG A 122 -7.54 2.71 9.19
N MET A 123 -7.36 3.69 8.31
CA MET A 123 -6.87 3.46 6.94
C MET A 123 -5.48 2.79 6.96
N MET A 124 -4.54 3.25 7.78
CA MET A 124 -3.21 2.64 7.91
C MET A 124 -3.26 1.16 8.31
N ARG A 125 -4.19 0.78 9.21
CA ARG A 125 -4.38 -0.62 9.60
C ARG A 125 -4.99 -1.49 8.50
N ALA A 126 -5.72 -0.90 7.56
CA ALA A 126 -6.30 -1.61 6.40
C ALA A 126 -5.29 -1.76 5.25
N MET A 127 -4.34 -0.84 5.16
CA MET A 127 -3.35 -0.73 4.10
C MET A 127 -2.60 -2.04 3.75
N PRO A 128 -2.19 -2.91 4.70
CA PRO A 128 -1.56 -4.18 4.34
C PRO A 128 -2.44 -5.11 3.49
N GLY A 129 -3.76 -4.99 3.58
CA GLY A 129 -4.71 -5.75 2.76
C GLY A 129 -4.54 -5.48 1.27
N LEU A 130 -4.16 -4.25 0.88
CA LEU A 130 -3.87 -3.92 -0.52
C LEU A 130 -2.71 -4.75 -1.08
N TRP A 131 -1.61 -4.87 -0.34
CA TRP A 131 -0.48 -5.69 -0.79
C TRP A 131 -0.79 -7.18 -0.71
N ARG A 132 -1.45 -7.60 0.37
CA ARG A 132 -1.73 -9.02 0.63
C ARG A 132 -2.72 -9.62 -0.35
N ASP A 133 -3.78 -8.90 -0.65
CA ASP A 133 -4.93 -9.44 -1.37
C ASP A 133 -5.00 -8.94 -2.82
N CYS A 134 -4.23 -7.90 -3.18
CA CYS A 134 -4.15 -7.39 -4.56
C CYS A 134 -2.74 -7.49 -5.15
N PHE A 135 -1.77 -6.68 -4.71
CA PHE A 135 -0.45 -6.62 -5.37
C PHE A 135 0.28 -7.97 -5.36
N GLY A 136 0.35 -8.64 -4.22
CA GLY A 136 1.06 -9.90 -4.04
C GLY A 136 0.59 -10.99 -5.01
N PRO A 137 -0.69 -11.40 -4.95
CA PRO A 137 -1.23 -12.43 -5.83
C PRO A 137 -1.12 -12.09 -7.33
N ARG A 138 -1.39 -10.83 -7.72
CA ARG A 138 -1.35 -10.41 -9.13
C ARG A 138 0.07 -10.36 -9.70
N LEU A 139 1.04 -9.95 -8.88
CA LEU A 139 2.45 -9.83 -9.29
C LEU A 139 3.30 -11.07 -8.98
N ALA A 140 2.72 -12.15 -8.45
CA ALA A 140 3.44 -13.33 -7.94
C ALA A 140 4.36 -13.98 -8.98
N ASN A 141 3.96 -13.95 -10.26
CA ASN A 141 4.71 -14.56 -11.37
C ASN A 141 5.58 -13.57 -12.15
N VAL A 142 5.57 -12.29 -11.78
CA VAL A 142 6.40 -11.27 -12.44
C VAL A 142 7.84 -11.40 -11.95
N ARG A 143 8.71 -11.94 -12.82
CA ARG A 143 10.15 -12.01 -12.58
C ARG A 143 10.86 -11.01 -13.48
N ALA A 144 11.28 -9.91 -12.89
CA ALA A 144 12.00 -8.87 -13.60
C ALA A 144 12.92 -8.10 -12.67
N ARG A 145 13.81 -7.33 -13.30
CA ARG A 145 14.72 -6.42 -12.64
C ARG A 145 13.93 -5.41 -11.79
N ILE A 146 14.39 -5.14 -10.58
CA ILE A 146 13.82 -4.13 -9.69
C ILE A 146 13.83 -2.77 -10.41
N GLY A 147 12.71 -2.04 -10.33
CA GLY A 147 12.54 -0.73 -10.97
C GLY A 147 12.36 -0.75 -12.49
N SER A 148 12.29 -1.92 -13.14
CA SER A 148 12.16 -2.00 -14.61
C SER A 148 10.77 -1.66 -15.18
N GLY A 149 9.77 -1.42 -14.33
CA GLY A 149 8.37 -1.25 -14.74
C GLY A 149 7.69 -2.55 -15.19
N ALA A 150 8.30 -3.71 -14.93
CA ALA A 150 7.66 -4.99 -15.19
C ALA A 150 6.43 -5.20 -14.29
N GLY A 151 5.42 -5.88 -14.83
CA GLY A 151 4.08 -5.92 -14.21
C GLY A 151 3.22 -4.72 -14.58
N GLY A 152 3.63 -3.93 -15.58
CA GLY A 152 2.83 -2.84 -16.13
C GLY A 152 2.57 -1.74 -15.12
N ARG A 153 1.41 -1.09 -15.23
CA ARG A 153 1.03 -0.03 -14.27
C ARG A 153 0.95 -0.56 -12.84
N LEU A 154 0.41 -1.77 -12.64
CA LEU A 154 0.30 -2.36 -11.29
C LEU A 154 1.67 -2.56 -10.63
N GLY A 155 2.63 -3.10 -11.38
CA GLY A 155 3.99 -3.32 -10.92
C GLY A 155 4.69 -2.01 -10.55
N THR A 156 4.56 -0.98 -11.40
CA THR A 156 5.10 0.36 -11.13
C THR A 156 4.46 0.98 -9.89
N THR A 157 3.13 0.92 -9.74
CA THR A 157 2.44 1.47 -8.56
C THR A 157 2.85 0.75 -7.27
N CYS A 158 3.03 -0.57 -7.31
CA CYS A 158 3.55 -1.33 -6.16
C CYS A 158 4.96 -0.87 -5.76
N TYR A 159 5.83 -0.66 -6.75
CA TYR A 159 7.22 -0.23 -6.54
C TYR A 159 7.27 1.21 -5.99
N MET A 160 6.62 2.16 -6.66
CA MET A 160 6.71 3.60 -6.40
C MET A 160 5.88 4.07 -5.20
N TRP A 161 5.14 3.18 -4.52
CA TRP A 161 4.15 3.61 -3.54
C TRP A 161 4.73 4.55 -2.47
N PHE A 162 5.87 4.19 -1.89
CA PHE A 162 6.46 4.97 -0.80
C PHE A 162 7.27 6.18 -1.28
N ASP A 163 7.49 6.30 -2.59
CA ASP A 163 8.21 7.41 -3.21
C ASP A 163 7.30 8.58 -3.51
N VAL A 164 6.13 8.29 -4.09
CA VAL A 164 5.21 9.34 -4.55
C VAL A 164 4.05 9.58 -3.60
N TRP A 165 3.86 8.74 -2.56
CA TRP A 165 2.84 8.98 -1.55
C TRP A 165 3.27 10.06 -0.55
N PRO A 166 2.72 11.29 -0.62
CA PRO A 166 3.23 12.43 0.11
C PRO A 166 3.05 12.29 1.63
N THR A 167 2.05 11.53 2.07
CA THR A 167 1.82 11.22 3.49
C THR A 167 3.07 10.60 4.14
N PHE A 168 3.81 9.78 3.40
CA PHE A 168 5.04 9.14 3.89
C PHE A 168 6.13 10.16 4.25
N TYR A 169 6.21 11.27 3.51
CA TYR A 169 7.14 12.36 3.77
C TYR A 169 6.56 13.38 4.76
N LEU A 170 5.31 13.80 4.60
CA LEU A 170 4.71 14.92 5.32
C LEU A 170 4.35 14.58 6.77
N ALA A 171 3.98 13.33 7.06
CA ALA A 171 3.61 12.89 8.41
C ALA A 171 4.76 12.22 9.17
N ARG A 172 5.97 12.17 8.60
CA ARG A 172 7.10 11.37 9.13
C ARG A 172 7.58 11.76 10.52
N GLU A 173 7.27 12.96 10.99
CA GLU A 173 7.69 13.44 12.33
C GLU A 173 6.63 13.13 13.40
N LEU A 174 5.41 12.76 13.00
CA LEU A 174 4.30 12.45 13.90
C LEU A 174 4.46 11.02 14.46
N PRO A 175 4.49 10.82 15.79
CA PRO A 175 4.73 9.51 16.39
C PRO A 175 3.77 8.40 15.94
N GLU A 176 2.47 8.70 15.86
CA GLU A 176 1.43 7.75 15.46
C GLU A 176 1.66 7.25 14.02
N TRP A 177 2.07 8.15 13.13
CA TRP A 177 2.40 7.82 11.75
C TRP A 177 3.69 7.03 11.65
N ARG A 178 4.73 7.37 12.41
CA ARG A 178 5.98 6.60 12.44
C ARG A 178 5.76 5.16 12.87
N ASP A 179 4.98 4.94 13.93
CA ASP A 179 4.64 3.60 14.40
C ASP A 179 3.83 2.83 13.35
N ALA A 180 2.80 3.47 12.78
CA ALA A 180 1.95 2.86 11.76
C ALA A 180 2.72 2.48 10.48
N MET A 181 3.61 3.36 10.00
CA MET A 181 4.47 3.10 8.83
C MET A 181 5.45 1.97 9.12
N SER A 182 6.05 1.96 10.32
CA SER A 182 6.97 0.90 10.72
C SER A 182 6.26 -0.46 10.81
N ALA A 183 5.04 -0.49 11.36
CA ALA A 183 4.23 -1.70 11.41
C ALA A 183 3.85 -2.20 10.00
N LEU A 184 3.43 -1.30 9.11
CA LEU A 184 3.11 -1.62 7.71
C LEU A 184 4.31 -2.25 7.01
N LEU A 185 5.46 -1.58 7.01
CA LEU A 185 6.66 -2.05 6.29
C LEU A 185 7.17 -3.40 6.82
N LEU A 186 7.14 -3.62 8.14
CA LEU A 186 7.48 -4.93 8.72
C LEU A 186 6.52 -6.03 8.25
N GLU A 187 5.23 -5.71 8.16
CA GLU A 187 4.23 -6.66 7.70
C GLU A 187 4.43 -7.01 6.23
N LEU A 188 4.62 -6.00 5.37
CA LEU A 188 4.88 -6.16 3.94
C LEU A 188 6.15 -6.99 3.69
N LEU A 189 7.23 -6.71 4.41
CA LEU A 189 8.50 -7.43 4.28
C LEU A 189 8.36 -8.93 4.63
N GLY A 190 7.42 -9.26 5.52
CA GLY A 190 7.11 -10.64 5.90
C GLY A 190 6.21 -11.39 4.91
N MET A 191 5.70 -10.74 3.86
CA MET A 191 4.85 -11.38 2.85
C MET A 191 5.69 -12.19 1.84
N PRO A 192 5.16 -13.29 1.27
CA PRO A 192 5.92 -14.23 0.45
C PRO A 192 6.07 -13.80 -1.02
N TRP A 193 5.72 -12.57 -1.38
CA TRP A 193 5.77 -12.08 -2.76
C TRP A 193 6.92 -11.12 -2.97
N ARG A 194 7.81 -11.44 -3.91
CA ARG A 194 9.00 -10.64 -4.24
C ARG A 194 8.68 -9.17 -4.46
N ALA A 195 7.66 -8.85 -5.26
CA ALA A 195 7.28 -7.47 -5.54
C ALA A 195 6.88 -6.69 -4.28
N VAL A 196 6.18 -7.34 -3.35
CA VAL A 196 5.77 -6.75 -2.06
C VAL A 196 6.99 -6.54 -1.15
N GLN A 197 7.92 -7.50 -1.11
CA GLN A 197 9.17 -7.36 -0.36
C GLN A 197 10.03 -6.21 -0.91
N VAL A 198 10.12 -6.07 -2.24
CA VAL A 198 10.83 -4.95 -2.88
C VAL A 198 10.18 -3.62 -2.50
N SER A 199 8.85 -3.50 -2.58
CA SER A 199 8.10 -2.30 -2.17
C SER A 199 8.39 -1.94 -0.70
N ALA A 200 8.38 -2.93 0.20
CA ALA A 200 8.70 -2.73 1.61
C ALA A 200 10.15 -2.26 1.81
N LEU A 201 11.12 -2.89 1.14
CA LEU A 201 12.54 -2.51 1.22
C LEU A 201 12.77 -1.09 0.69
N HIS A 202 12.06 -0.70 -0.37
CA HIS A 202 12.12 0.64 -0.92
C HIS A 202 11.63 1.68 0.10
N GLY A 203 10.44 1.47 0.67
CA GLY A 203 9.92 2.35 1.74
C GLY A 203 10.82 2.41 2.97
N ILE A 204 11.40 1.28 3.39
CA ILE A 204 12.39 1.25 4.48
C ILE A 204 13.61 2.09 4.11
N GLY A 205 14.16 1.91 2.91
CA GLY A 205 15.35 2.60 2.45
C GLY A 205 15.18 4.12 2.43
N HIS A 206 14.04 4.63 1.98
CA HIS A 206 13.77 6.08 1.93
C HIS A 206 13.56 6.72 3.31
N SER A 207 13.02 5.96 4.27
CA SER A 207 12.56 6.53 5.54
C SER A 207 13.23 5.96 6.79
N LEU A 208 14.24 5.09 6.67
CA LEU A 208 14.85 4.39 7.81
C LEU A 208 15.17 5.29 9.01
N ARG A 209 15.70 6.49 8.75
CA ARG A 209 16.07 7.47 9.79
C ARG A 209 14.89 8.05 10.56
N HIS A 210 13.69 8.02 9.97
CA HIS A 210 12.44 8.53 10.53
C HIS A 210 11.53 7.42 11.05
N LEU A 211 11.80 6.16 10.72
CA LEU A 211 11.02 5.03 11.23
C LEU A 211 11.39 4.71 12.67
N ASP A 212 10.36 4.40 13.47
CA ASP A 212 10.56 3.78 14.77
C ASP A 212 10.93 2.30 14.58
N GLY A 213 11.59 1.69 15.57
CA GLY A 213 11.87 0.25 15.49
C GLY A 213 12.93 -0.17 14.46
N GLN A 214 13.92 0.68 14.15
CA GLN A 214 15.06 0.33 13.26
C GLN A 214 15.72 -1.02 13.60
N LYS A 215 15.78 -1.39 14.90
CA LYS A 215 16.27 -2.71 15.33
C LYS A 215 15.37 -3.86 14.83
N ALA A 216 14.05 -3.69 14.90
CA ALA A 216 13.10 -4.68 14.38
C ALA A 216 13.21 -4.78 12.85
N MET A 217 13.39 -3.66 12.16
CA MET A 217 13.65 -3.64 10.70
C MET A 217 14.91 -4.42 10.34
N ALA A 218 16.02 -4.16 11.05
CA ALA A 218 17.27 -4.90 10.82
C ALA A 218 17.09 -6.41 11.00
N VAL A 219 16.38 -6.83 12.06
CA VAL A 219 16.07 -8.25 12.30
C VAL A 219 15.20 -8.83 11.19
N ALA A 220 14.20 -8.08 10.71
CA ALA A 220 13.31 -8.53 9.64
C ALA A 220 14.05 -8.65 8.29
N ILE A 221 14.95 -7.71 7.98
CA ILE A 221 15.82 -7.77 6.80
C ILE A 221 16.79 -8.96 6.90
N ASP A 222 17.39 -9.20 8.06
CA ASP A 222 18.27 -10.36 8.28
C ASP A 222 17.53 -11.69 8.10
N ALA A 223 16.28 -11.76 8.57
CA ALA A 223 15.41 -12.91 8.36
C ALA A 223 15.06 -13.12 6.88
N LEU A 224 14.75 -12.03 6.14
CA LEU A 224 14.55 -12.08 4.69
C LEU A 224 15.81 -12.63 4.00
N LEU A 225 16.97 -12.01 4.23
CA LEU A 225 18.26 -12.36 3.61
C LEU A 225 18.65 -13.84 3.82
N SER A 226 18.28 -14.39 4.97
CA SER A 226 18.52 -15.80 5.32
C SER A 226 17.56 -16.76 4.61
N GLY A 227 16.35 -16.30 4.26
CA GLY A 227 15.33 -17.06 3.55
C GLY A 227 15.30 -16.87 2.03
N LEU A 228 16.09 -15.92 1.50
CA LEU A 228 16.15 -15.67 0.05
C LEU A 228 16.71 -16.87 -0.71
N ASP A 229 16.18 -17.07 -1.92
CA ASP A 229 16.81 -17.94 -2.92
C ASP A 229 18.28 -17.49 -3.12
N PRO A 230 19.26 -18.40 -2.99
CA PRO A 230 20.66 -18.07 -3.22
C PRO A 230 20.95 -17.46 -4.59
N SER A 231 20.06 -17.64 -5.58
CA SER A 231 20.21 -17.07 -6.93
C SER A 231 19.58 -15.68 -7.11
N ASP A 232 18.84 -15.14 -6.14
CA ASP A 232 18.27 -13.78 -6.21
C ASP A 232 19.26 -12.73 -5.64
N ASP A 233 20.39 -12.60 -6.32
CA ASP A 233 21.44 -11.64 -5.96
C ASP A 233 20.95 -10.18 -5.99
N GLU A 234 19.99 -9.89 -6.86
CA GLU A 234 19.41 -8.55 -6.98
C GLU A 234 18.62 -8.17 -5.72
N LEU A 235 17.69 -9.02 -5.28
CA LEU A 235 16.94 -8.76 -4.06
C LEU A 235 17.84 -8.74 -2.82
N ARG A 236 18.87 -9.58 -2.79
CA ARG A 236 19.88 -9.56 -1.73
C ARG A 236 20.61 -8.22 -1.67
N ALA A 237 21.12 -7.74 -2.80
CA ALA A 237 21.79 -6.45 -2.89
C ALA A 237 20.85 -5.31 -2.49
N TYR A 238 19.61 -5.34 -2.96
CA TYR A 238 18.60 -4.33 -2.65
C TYR A 238 18.25 -4.30 -1.15
N ALA A 239 18.09 -5.46 -0.52
CA ALA A 239 17.82 -5.57 0.91
C ALA A 239 18.99 -5.05 1.78
N LEU A 240 20.23 -5.33 1.38
CA LEU A 240 21.41 -4.79 2.04
C LEU A 240 21.50 -3.27 1.91
N ALA A 241 21.15 -2.73 0.74
CA ALA A 241 21.14 -1.30 0.49
C ALA A 241 20.04 -0.59 1.31
N ALA A 242 18.82 -1.15 1.34
CA ALA A 242 17.72 -0.68 2.17
C ALA A 242 18.05 -0.65 3.67
N ARG A 243 18.80 -1.64 4.17
CA ARG A 243 19.28 -1.68 5.57
C ARG A 243 20.14 -0.47 5.94
N LEU A 244 20.81 0.13 4.97
CA LEU A 244 21.66 1.31 5.14
C LEU A 244 20.91 2.62 4.85
N GLY A 245 19.64 2.56 4.47
CA GLY A 245 18.89 3.72 3.99
C GLY A 245 19.35 4.18 2.59
N LEU A 246 19.87 3.27 1.78
CA LEU A 246 20.49 3.56 0.47
C LEU A 246 19.75 2.83 -0.65
N VAL A 247 18.52 3.24 -0.93
CA VAL A 247 17.77 2.78 -2.11
C VAL A 247 17.70 3.89 -3.16
N GLN A 248 17.45 3.49 -4.40
CA GLN A 248 17.26 4.36 -5.57
C GLN A 248 15.89 4.07 -6.18
#